data_AF-A0A6H1L0Z5-F1
#
_entry.id   AF-A0A6H1L0Z5-F1
#
_cell.length_a   1.000
_cell.length_b   1.000
_cell.length_c   1.000
_cell.angle_alpha   90.00
_cell.angle_beta   90.00
_cell.angle_gamma   90.00
#
_symmetry.space_group_name_H-M   'P 1'
#
loop_
_entity.id
_entity.type
_entity.pdbx_description
1 polymer ?
#
loop_
_entity_poly.entity_id
_entity_poly.type
_entity_poly.pdbx_seq_one_letter_code
_entity_poly.pdbx_strand_id
1 'polypeptide(L)'
;MRMYRTGAFLGALLVALLTVTACSPRAGSGGKAPDRPTPWTMPTGPGGYGGRLLGARWRVDWVTVDGRNIDAPPDAGAWVEFGYDNTAVGDYGCTPFKSSATVTATTLTVGTDTSGATPDDACPAKERAFEQRMRKIFTGGPLAVAERVDEFSMTLKNQRGDYVALQMLWPQGLFGAAWQIEYLDVADTPVDMTAGKEVYFVFHRDGTVTGKGGCNGFKGRAAFAGEHVTLYPLTRTTHRTCSRKIMSQEDGLLDQDPRTFSVVASRDITFVDRTPGLDGLAYNFIRVR
;
A
#
# COMPACT_ATOMS: atom_id res chain seq x y z
N MET A 1 -40.90 -40.31 87.03
CA MET A 1 -40.05 -40.72 88.17
C MET A 1 -38.82 -41.44 87.62
N ARG A 2 -37.62 -41.03 88.10
CA ARG A 2 -36.27 -41.66 88.02
C ARG A 2 -35.75 -42.10 86.63
N MET A 3 -34.76 -41.42 86.04
CA MET A 3 -33.30 -41.34 86.36
C MET A 3 -32.47 -42.58 85.98
N TYR A 4 -31.53 -42.33 85.05
CA TYR A 4 -30.11 -42.74 84.96
C TYR A 4 -29.69 -44.21 84.78
N ARG A 5 -28.80 -44.45 83.80
CA ARG A 5 -27.35 -44.78 83.94
C ARG A 5 -26.79 -45.26 82.58
N THR A 6 -25.90 -44.53 81.92
CA THR A 6 -24.41 -44.61 81.93
C THR A 6 -23.76 -45.98 81.69
N GLY A 7 -22.96 -46.05 80.62
CA GLY A 7 -21.61 -46.64 80.65
C GLY A 7 -21.38 -47.88 79.76
N ALA A 8 -20.46 -47.77 78.79
CA ALA A 8 -19.16 -48.47 78.77
C ALA A 8 -18.60 -48.58 77.33
N PHE A 9 -17.31 -48.24 77.19
CA PHE A 9 -16.46 -48.47 76.01
C PHE A 9 -15.95 -49.92 76.00
N LEU A 10 -15.79 -50.52 74.82
CA LEU A 10 -14.67 -51.42 74.50
C LEU A 10 -14.60 -51.68 72.99
N GLY A 11 -13.38 -51.62 72.44
CA GLY A 11 -13.11 -51.59 71.01
C GLY A 11 -13.16 -52.95 70.31
N ALA A 12 -13.02 -52.91 68.99
CA ALA A 12 -12.64 -54.05 68.16
C ALA A 12 -11.93 -53.55 66.90
N LEU A 13 -10.79 -54.18 66.60
CA LEU A 13 -9.96 -54.00 65.43
C LEU A 13 -10.15 -55.25 64.53
N LEU A 14 -10.20 -55.03 63.21
CA LEU A 14 -9.86 -55.95 62.11
C LEU A 14 -10.62 -57.28 61.93
N VAL A 15 -11.22 -57.48 60.75
CA VAL A 15 -10.97 -58.62 59.82
C VAL A 15 -11.58 -58.28 58.45
N ALA A 16 -10.80 -58.51 57.39
CA ALA A 16 -11.20 -58.39 55.99
C ALA A 16 -12.06 -59.57 55.51
N LEU A 17 -13.04 -59.32 54.64
CA LEU A 17 -13.67 -60.34 53.81
C LEU A 17 -14.09 -59.74 52.46
N LEU A 18 -13.54 -60.34 51.40
CA LEU A 18 -13.75 -60.07 49.99
C LEU A 18 -15.22 -60.27 49.60
N THR A 19 -15.82 -59.27 48.96
CA THR A 19 -17.07 -59.45 48.21
C THR A 19 -16.88 -59.00 46.76
N VAL A 20 -17.21 -59.94 45.87
CA VAL A 20 -17.26 -59.81 44.42
C VAL A 20 -18.31 -58.76 44.05
N THR A 21 -17.94 -57.74 43.26
CA THR A 21 -18.92 -56.89 42.59
C THR A 21 -18.55 -56.71 41.12
N ALA A 22 -19.59 -56.94 40.31
CA ALA A 22 -19.57 -57.00 38.87
C ALA A 22 -19.26 -55.67 38.19
N CYS A 23 -18.64 -55.75 37.01
CA CYS A 23 -18.43 -54.63 36.10
C CYS A 23 -19.76 -53.97 35.70
N SER A 24 -19.86 -52.66 35.93
CA SER A 24 -20.65 -51.75 35.09
C SER A 24 -19.66 -50.77 34.43
N PRO A 25 -19.65 -50.61 33.10
CA PRO A 25 -18.79 -49.63 32.46
C PRO A 25 -19.35 -48.22 32.76
N ARG A 26 -18.65 -47.49 33.62
CA ARG A 26 -18.84 -46.06 33.83
C ARG A 26 -18.34 -45.34 32.57
N ALA A 27 -19.23 -44.57 31.94
CA ALA A 27 -18.91 -43.71 30.80
C ALA A 27 -17.65 -42.88 31.11
N GLY A 28 -16.62 -43.08 30.28
CA GLY A 28 -15.40 -42.31 30.35
C GLY A 28 -15.70 -40.84 30.12
N SER A 29 -15.38 -40.01 31.10
CA SER A 29 -15.26 -38.57 30.94
C SER A 29 -14.11 -38.30 29.97
N GLY A 30 -14.43 -38.25 28.67
CA GLY A 30 -13.56 -37.69 27.65
C GLY A 30 -13.44 -36.19 27.89
N GLY A 31 -12.53 -35.81 28.78
CA GLY A 31 -12.09 -34.42 28.87
C GLY A 31 -11.50 -34.06 27.51
N LYS A 32 -12.21 -33.24 26.74
CA LYS A 32 -11.62 -32.57 25.58
C LYS A 32 -10.37 -31.85 26.09
N ALA A 33 -9.24 -32.14 25.46
CA ALA A 33 -8.05 -31.32 25.61
C ALA A 33 -8.46 -29.86 25.34
N PRO A 34 -7.95 -28.88 26.10
CA PRO A 34 -8.20 -27.48 25.80
C PRO A 34 -7.82 -27.24 24.34
N ASP A 35 -8.71 -26.61 23.59
CA ASP A 35 -8.47 -26.29 22.18
C ASP A 35 -7.10 -25.62 22.07
N ARG A 36 -6.21 -26.25 21.29
CA ARG A 36 -4.95 -25.65 20.89
C ARG A 36 -5.30 -24.29 20.29
N PRO A 37 -4.68 -23.17 20.72
CA PRO A 37 -4.95 -21.87 20.11
C PRO A 37 -4.85 -22.02 18.60
N THR A 38 -5.93 -21.71 17.89
CA THR A 38 -5.91 -21.59 16.43
C THR A 38 -4.67 -20.77 16.06
N PRO A 39 -3.87 -21.18 15.07
CA PRO A 39 -2.77 -20.35 14.59
C PRO A 39 -3.36 -18.96 14.35
N TRP A 40 -2.76 -17.92 14.96
CA TRP A 40 -3.13 -16.53 14.72
C TRP A 40 -3.32 -16.37 13.22
N THR A 41 -4.57 -16.28 12.76
CA THR A 41 -4.82 -16.08 11.34
C THR A 41 -4.33 -14.68 11.07
N MET A 42 -3.16 -14.60 10.45
CA MET A 42 -2.49 -13.34 10.17
C MET A 42 -3.48 -12.46 9.39
N PRO A 43 -3.78 -11.24 9.84
CA PRO A 43 -4.74 -10.42 9.14
C PRO A 43 -4.24 -10.14 7.72
N THR A 44 -5.07 -10.45 6.74
CA THR A 44 -4.87 -10.03 5.36
C THR A 44 -5.78 -8.82 5.13
N GLY A 45 -5.22 -7.69 4.73
CA GLY A 45 -6.03 -6.47 4.65
C GLY A 45 -5.23 -5.17 4.68
N PRO A 46 -5.91 -4.04 4.87
CA PRO A 46 -5.45 -2.67 4.63
C PRO A 46 -4.10 -2.28 5.23
N GLY A 47 -3.55 -3.00 6.20
CA GLY A 47 -2.17 -2.83 6.67
C GLY A 47 -1.56 -4.10 7.24
N GLY A 48 -2.20 -5.25 6.99
CA GLY A 48 -1.72 -6.57 7.42
C GLY A 48 -0.54 -7.05 6.57
N TYR A 49 -0.17 -8.33 6.67
CA TYR A 49 0.93 -8.85 5.85
C TYR A 49 0.60 -8.70 4.35
N GLY A 50 1.52 -8.07 3.59
CA GLY A 50 1.28 -7.71 2.18
C GLY A 50 0.34 -6.53 1.97
N GLY A 51 -0.04 -5.80 3.02
CA GLY A 51 -0.81 -4.56 2.94
C GLY A 51 0.01 -3.48 2.24
N ARG A 52 -0.45 -3.03 1.07
CA ARG A 52 0.25 -2.04 0.24
C ARG A 52 -0.33 -0.63 0.36
N LEU A 53 -1.41 -0.42 1.12
CA LEU A 53 -2.09 0.87 1.18
C LEU A 53 -1.21 1.96 1.78
N LEU A 54 -0.52 1.66 2.89
CA LEU A 54 0.35 2.62 3.58
C LEU A 54 1.62 2.91 2.78
N GLY A 55 1.95 4.19 2.65
CA GLY A 55 3.15 4.70 2.00
C GLY A 55 3.15 4.60 0.47
N ALA A 56 2.08 4.06 -0.13
CA ALA A 56 1.84 4.06 -1.57
C ALA A 56 0.79 5.10 -1.94
N ARG A 57 0.83 5.56 -3.20
CA ARG A 57 -0.21 6.38 -3.80
C ARG A 57 -1.06 5.54 -4.74
N TRP A 58 -2.35 5.80 -4.70
CA TRP A 58 -3.36 5.09 -5.44
C TRP A 58 -4.16 6.06 -6.31
N ARG A 59 -4.32 5.77 -7.59
CA ARG A 59 -5.36 6.36 -8.43
C ARG A 59 -6.69 5.77 -8.02
N VAL A 60 -7.73 6.57 -8.09
CA VAL A 60 -9.10 6.06 -7.97
C VAL A 60 -9.67 5.87 -9.36
N ASP A 61 -9.91 4.61 -9.75
CA ASP A 61 -10.38 4.29 -11.10
C ASP A 61 -11.90 4.45 -11.25
N TRP A 62 -12.65 4.03 -10.22
CA TRP A 62 -14.10 4.13 -10.19
C TRP A 62 -14.65 4.07 -8.77
N VAL A 63 -15.87 4.55 -8.60
CA VAL A 63 -16.62 4.48 -7.34
C VAL A 63 -18.06 4.06 -7.57
N THR A 64 -18.56 3.19 -6.70
CA THR A 64 -19.98 2.87 -6.59
C THR A 64 -20.52 3.45 -5.29
N VAL A 65 -21.51 4.32 -5.36
CA VAL A 65 -22.16 4.92 -4.19
C VAL A 65 -23.68 4.85 -4.35
N ASP A 66 -24.39 4.40 -3.32
CA ASP A 66 -25.84 4.17 -3.35
C ASP A 66 -26.28 3.29 -4.55
N GLY A 67 -25.48 2.27 -4.88
CA GLY A 67 -25.74 1.35 -5.98
C GLY A 67 -25.47 1.90 -7.39
N ARG A 68 -24.98 3.14 -7.53
CA ARG A 68 -24.62 3.73 -8.82
C ARG A 68 -23.11 3.79 -8.99
N ASN A 69 -22.60 3.10 -10.02
CA ASN A 69 -21.20 3.16 -10.43
C ASN A 69 -20.93 4.38 -11.32
N ILE A 70 -19.77 5.00 -11.14
CA ILE A 70 -19.18 5.96 -12.07
C ILE A 70 -17.67 5.75 -12.16
N ASP A 71 -17.15 5.88 -13.37
CA ASP A 71 -15.71 5.84 -13.61
C ASP A 71 -15.09 7.22 -13.39
N ALA A 72 -13.82 7.25 -13.01
CA ALA A 72 -13.04 8.47 -12.99
C ALA A 72 -12.94 9.04 -14.41
N PRO A 73 -13.21 10.34 -14.62
CA PRO A 73 -12.92 10.98 -15.89
C PRO A 73 -11.43 10.81 -16.25
N PRO A 74 -11.08 10.62 -17.55
CA PRO A 74 -9.71 10.36 -17.98
C PRO A 74 -8.67 11.36 -17.44
N ASP A 75 -9.06 12.64 -17.35
CA ASP A 75 -8.18 13.73 -16.90
C ASP A 75 -8.44 14.16 -15.46
N ALA A 76 -9.31 13.46 -14.72
CA ALA A 76 -9.60 13.84 -13.35
C ALA A 76 -8.34 13.75 -12.48
N GLY A 77 -7.43 12.82 -12.76
CA GLY A 77 -6.22 12.71 -11.94
C GLY A 77 -6.53 12.51 -10.45
N ALA A 78 -7.62 11.80 -10.12
CA ALA A 78 -8.02 11.55 -8.74
C ALA A 78 -7.09 10.52 -8.09
N TRP A 79 -6.49 10.87 -6.95
CA TRP A 79 -5.55 10.00 -6.25
C TRP A 79 -5.56 10.21 -4.74
N VAL A 80 -5.05 9.23 -4.01
CA VAL A 80 -4.86 9.30 -2.57
C VAL A 80 -3.58 8.56 -2.14
N GLU A 81 -2.85 9.15 -1.21
CA GLU A 81 -1.72 8.54 -0.49
C GLU A 81 -2.09 8.42 0.99
N PHE A 82 -1.89 7.23 1.56
CA PHE A 82 -2.07 6.99 2.99
C PHE A 82 -0.70 7.01 3.68
N GLY A 83 -0.41 8.07 4.43
CA GLY A 83 0.85 8.29 5.11
C GLY A 83 1.03 7.45 6.37
N TYR A 84 2.28 7.18 6.75
CA TYR A 84 2.63 6.54 8.02
C TYR A 84 2.37 7.44 9.25
N ASP A 85 2.14 8.73 9.01
CA ASP A 85 1.80 9.73 10.03
C ASP A 85 0.29 9.80 10.31
N ASN A 86 -0.47 8.78 9.89
CA ASN A 86 -1.93 8.69 10.01
C ASN A 86 -2.66 9.82 9.26
N THR A 87 -2.14 10.22 8.11
CA THR A 87 -2.80 11.18 7.22
C THR A 87 -3.18 10.53 5.90
N ALA A 88 -4.26 11.01 5.28
CA ALA A 88 -4.48 10.85 3.86
C ALA A 88 -4.26 12.20 3.17
N VAL A 89 -3.50 12.20 2.09
CA VAL A 89 -3.33 13.36 1.21
C VAL A 89 -3.72 12.91 -0.19
N GLY A 90 -4.48 13.73 -0.90
CA GLY A 90 -4.95 13.35 -2.22
C GLY A 90 -5.54 14.50 -3.00
N ASP A 91 -6.07 14.15 -4.15
CA ASP A 91 -6.91 15.01 -4.97
C ASP A 91 -8.16 14.21 -5.36
N TYR A 92 -9.35 14.79 -5.15
CA TYR A 92 -10.61 14.19 -5.60
C TYR A 92 -10.82 14.30 -7.12
N GLY A 93 -9.89 14.95 -7.79
CA GLY A 93 -9.77 15.17 -9.22
C GLY A 93 -9.81 16.64 -9.61
N CYS A 94 -10.48 17.45 -8.78
CA CYS A 94 -10.48 18.91 -8.89
C CYS A 94 -10.13 19.61 -7.58
N THR A 95 -10.08 18.87 -6.48
CA THR A 95 -9.97 19.42 -5.14
C THR A 95 -8.92 18.64 -4.36
N PRO A 96 -7.77 19.28 -4.05
CA PRO A 96 -6.79 18.69 -3.17
C PRO A 96 -7.38 18.60 -1.76
N PHE A 97 -7.09 17.50 -1.08
CA PHE A 97 -7.55 17.27 0.28
C PHE A 97 -6.44 16.72 1.17
N LYS A 98 -6.61 16.98 2.46
CA LYS A 98 -5.87 16.33 3.53
C LYS A 98 -6.84 15.97 4.64
N SER A 99 -6.72 14.75 5.15
CA SER A 99 -7.49 14.26 6.29
C SER A 99 -6.66 13.34 7.18
N SER A 100 -7.21 12.94 8.32
CA SER A 100 -6.66 11.82 9.06
C SER A 100 -6.99 10.51 8.35
N ALA A 101 -6.11 9.52 8.48
CA ALA A 101 -6.36 8.16 8.03
C ALA A 101 -5.79 7.18 9.02
N THR A 102 -6.61 6.22 9.46
CA THR A 102 -6.17 5.12 10.31
C THR A 102 -6.25 3.83 9.52
N VAL A 103 -5.09 3.22 9.30
CA VAL A 103 -4.98 1.93 8.63
C VAL A 103 -4.66 0.87 9.68
N THR A 104 -5.55 -0.10 9.79
CA THR A 104 -5.37 -1.29 10.63
C THR A 104 -5.11 -2.51 9.74
N ALA A 105 -4.93 -3.65 10.39
CA ALA A 105 -4.72 -4.91 9.68
C ALA A 105 -5.92 -5.30 8.78
N THR A 106 -7.14 -4.84 9.10
CA THR A 106 -8.39 -5.23 8.40
C THR A 106 -9.21 -4.06 7.87
N THR A 107 -8.97 -2.83 8.33
CA THR A 107 -9.76 -1.65 7.96
C THR A 107 -8.90 -0.43 7.64
N LEU A 108 -9.41 0.41 6.74
CA LEU A 108 -8.99 1.79 6.52
C LEU A 108 -10.14 2.70 6.98
N THR A 109 -9.86 3.66 7.85
CA THR A 109 -10.82 4.71 8.21
C THR A 109 -10.23 6.04 7.79
N VAL A 110 -10.91 6.77 6.90
CA VAL A 110 -10.53 8.13 6.53
C VAL A 110 -11.42 9.10 7.30
N GLY A 111 -10.80 10.03 8.01
CA GLY A 111 -11.52 11.08 8.71
C GLY A 111 -12.11 12.10 7.75
N THR A 112 -12.97 12.97 8.28
CA THR A 112 -13.48 14.11 7.53
C THR A 112 -12.31 15.00 7.12
N ASP A 113 -12.23 15.34 5.84
CA ASP A 113 -11.32 16.37 5.35
C ASP A 113 -11.97 17.75 5.51
N THR A 114 -11.16 18.81 5.53
CA THR A 114 -11.65 20.20 5.62
C THR A 114 -11.63 20.93 4.29
N SER A 115 -11.40 20.22 3.18
CA SER A 115 -11.45 20.84 1.85
C SER A 115 -12.89 21.23 1.52
N GLY A 116 -13.08 22.47 1.11
CA GLY A 116 -14.37 22.96 0.64
C GLY A 116 -14.77 22.29 -0.67
N ALA A 117 -16.02 22.47 -1.07
CA ALA A 117 -16.45 22.09 -2.42
C ALA A 117 -15.75 22.97 -3.47
N THR A 118 -15.39 22.38 -4.61
CA THR A 118 -14.92 23.15 -5.77
C THR A 118 -16.03 24.10 -6.24
N PRO A 119 -15.73 25.37 -6.54
CA PRO A 119 -16.66 26.25 -7.25
C PRO A 119 -17.14 25.64 -8.57
N ASP A 120 -18.39 25.92 -8.94
CA ASP A 120 -19.04 25.30 -10.10
C ASP A 120 -18.37 25.60 -11.45
N ASP A 121 -17.68 26.73 -11.54
CA ASP A 121 -16.97 27.23 -12.72
C ASP A 121 -15.49 26.79 -12.78
N ALA A 122 -14.95 26.25 -11.68
CA ALA A 122 -13.56 25.83 -11.59
C ALA A 122 -13.33 24.39 -12.07
N CYS A 123 -14.39 23.57 -12.17
CA CYS A 123 -14.28 22.15 -12.49
C CYS A 123 -15.50 21.66 -13.30
N PRO A 124 -15.29 20.88 -14.39
CA PRO A 124 -16.41 20.41 -15.19
C PRO A 124 -17.32 19.45 -14.41
N ALA A 125 -18.57 19.35 -14.86
CA ALA A 125 -19.64 18.72 -14.07
C ALA A 125 -19.42 17.23 -13.79
N LYS A 126 -18.70 16.52 -14.68
CA LYS A 126 -18.43 15.08 -14.51
C LYS A 126 -17.43 14.84 -13.38
N GLU A 127 -16.39 15.65 -13.32
CA GLU A 127 -15.33 15.63 -12.32
C GLU A 127 -15.90 16.01 -10.95
N ARG A 128 -16.74 17.06 -10.86
CA ARG A 128 -17.47 17.39 -9.62
C ARG A 128 -18.36 16.24 -9.14
N ALA A 129 -19.07 15.58 -10.06
CA ALA A 129 -19.91 14.43 -9.73
C ALA A 129 -19.08 13.21 -9.25
N PHE A 130 -17.86 13.05 -9.74
CA PHE A 130 -16.90 12.06 -9.29
C PHE A 130 -16.35 12.38 -7.91
N GLU A 131 -15.86 13.60 -7.73
CA GLU A 131 -15.36 14.10 -6.45
C GLU A 131 -16.38 13.87 -5.31
N GLN A 132 -17.64 14.26 -5.50
CA GLN A 132 -18.66 14.13 -4.47
C GLN A 132 -18.87 12.68 -4.03
N ARG A 133 -18.80 11.73 -4.97
CA ARG A 133 -18.96 10.30 -4.67
C ARG A 133 -17.71 9.73 -4.02
N MET A 134 -16.53 10.05 -4.52
CA MET A 134 -15.25 9.65 -3.92
C MET A 134 -15.15 10.15 -2.46
N ARG A 135 -15.52 11.41 -2.22
CA ARG A 135 -15.58 11.99 -0.86
C ARG A 135 -16.57 11.26 0.04
N LYS A 136 -17.77 10.96 -0.47
CA LYS A 136 -18.83 10.25 0.30
C LYS A 136 -18.42 8.83 0.69
N ILE A 137 -17.70 8.11 -0.17
CA ILE A 137 -17.20 6.77 0.19
C ILE A 137 -16.07 6.83 1.22
N PHE A 138 -15.08 7.71 1.05
CA PHE A 138 -13.95 7.80 2.00
C PHE A 138 -14.38 8.24 3.39
N THR A 139 -15.26 9.24 3.48
CA THR A 139 -15.79 9.74 4.77
C THR A 139 -16.98 8.92 5.28
N GLY A 140 -17.35 7.86 4.55
CA GLY A 140 -18.48 7.01 4.82
C GLY A 140 -18.32 6.02 5.99
N GLY A 141 -17.19 6.02 6.68
CA GLY A 141 -16.86 5.04 7.71
C GLY A 141 -15.83 4.01 7.22
N PRO A 142 -15.60 2.94 8.00
CA PRO A 142 -14.50 2.02 7.73
C PRO A 142 -14.65 1.31 6.38
N LEU A 143 -13.56 1.33 5.62
CA LEU A 143 -13.35 0.59 4.39
C LEU A 143 -12.59 -0.70 4.70
N ALA A 144 -12.97 -1.80 4.06
CA ALA A 144 -12.23 -3.06 4.09
C ALA A 144 -11.95 -3.52 2.66
N VAL A 145 -10.93 -4.36 2.48
CA VAL A 145 -10.66 -4.96 1.16
C VAL A 145 -11.84 -5.85 0.78
N ALA A 146 -12.52 -5.51 -0.31
CA ALA A 146 -13.55 -6.33 -0.92
C ALA A 146 -12.94 -7.39 -1.83
N GLU A 147 -11.95 -6.96 -2.62
CA GLU A 147 -11.29 -7.78 -3.63
C GLU A 147 -9.85 -7.29 -3.83
N ARG A 148 -8.91 -8.23 -4.01
CA ARG A 148 -7.59 -7.95 -4.57
C ARG A 148 -7.61 -8.42 -6.00
N VAL A 149 -7.70 -7.48 -6.93
CA VAL A 149 -7.73 -7.79 -8.37
C VAL A 149 -6.37 -8.34 -8.78
N ASP A 150 -5.29 -7.69 -8.32
CA ASP A 150 -3.91 -8.16 -8.48
C ASP A 150 -2.99 -7.54 -7.40
N GLU A 151 -1.67 -7.51 -7.64
CA GLU A 151 -0.67 -6.95 -6.72
C GLU A 151 -0.70 -5.40 -6.63
N PHE A 152 -1.23 -4.74 -7.67
CA PHE A 152 -1.24 -3.30 -7.89
C PHE A 152 -2.66 -2.73 -7.92
N SER A 153 -3.69 -3.56 -7.85
CA SER A 153 -5.09 -3.16 -8.04
C SER A 153 -5.98 -3.81 -6.98
N MET A 154 -6.81 -3.01 -6.30
CA MET A 154 -7.75 -3.53 -5.30
C MET A 154 -9.05 -2.73 -5.24
N THR A 155 -10.10 -3.39 -4.77
CA THR A 155 -11.38 -2.76 -4.48
C THR A 155 -11.61 -2.75 -2.98
N LEU A 156 -11.95 -1.59 -2.42
CA LEU A 156 -12.38 -1.44 -1.04
C LEU A 156 -13.90 -1.26 -0.97
N LYS A 157 -14.51 -1.71 0.12
CA LYS A 157 -15.94 -1.53 0.40
C LYS A 157 -16.18 -1.02 1.82
N ASN A 158 -17.23 -0.23 2.00
CA ASN A 158 -17.73 0.13 3.32
C ASN A 158 -18.92 -0.76 3.73
N GLN A 159 -19.42 -0.56 4.95
CA GLN A 159 -20.57 -1.31 5.48
C GLN A 159 -21.91 -1.01 4.80
N ARG A 160 -22.02 0.09 4.04
CA ARG A 160 -23.22 0.43 3.26
C ARG A 160 -23.27 -0.27 1.91
N GLY A 161 -22.19 -0.94 1.50
CA GLY A 161 -22.06 -1.53 0.18
C GLY A 161 -21.63 -0.54 -0.90
N ASP A 162 -21.03 0.60 -0.53
CA ASP A 162 -20.33 1.46 -1.48
C ASP A 162 -18.93 0.86 -1.75
N TYR A 163 -18.43 1.02 -2.98
CA TYR A 163 -17.13 0.49 -3.43
C TYR A 163 -16.24 1.57 -4.04
N VAL A 164 -14.92 1.43 -3.85
CA VAL A 164 -13.89 2.25 -4.50
C VAL A 164 -12.81 1.33 -5.05
N ALA A 165 -12.46 1.49 -6.32
CA ALA A 165 -11.32 0.81 -6.93
C ALA A 165 -10.08 1.68 -6.92
N LEU A 166 -8.97 1.07 -6.54
CA LEU A 166 -7.68 1.68 -6.38
C LEU A 166 -6.66 0.98 -7.28
N GLN A 167 -5.98 1.76 -8.12
CA GLN A 167 -4.82 1.33 -8.90
C GLN A 167 -3.56 1.99 -8.34
N MET A 168 -2.50 1.24 -8.10
CA MET A 168 -1.24 1.79 -7.62
C MET A 168 -0.64 2.73 -8.66
N LEU A 169 -0.34 3.97 -8.25
CA LEU A 169 0.41 4.95 -9.04
C LEU A 169 1.87 4.98 -8.62
N TRP A 170 2.12 5.00 -7.31
CA TRP A 170 3.46 5.08 -6.74
C TRP A 170 3.59 4.03 -5.65
N PRO A 171 4.56 3.11 -5.74
CA PRO A 171 4.72 2.05 -4.75
C PRO A 171 5.22 2.59 -3.43
N GLN A 172 5.00 1.79 -2.38
CA GLN A 172 5.49 2.06 -1.04
C GLN A 172 7.01 2.24 -1.03
N GLY A 173 7.45 3.40 -0.54
CA GLY A 173 8.88 3.72 -0.44
C GLY A 173 9.50 4.15 -1.77
N LEU A 174 8.71 4.63 -2.73
CA LEU A 174 9.22 5.39 -3.87
C LEU A 174 10.22 6.46 -3.41
N PHE A 175 9.80 7.25 -2.41
CA PHE A 175 10.62 8.33 -1.88
C PHE A 175 11.63 7.82 -0.85
N GLY A 176 12.88 8.26 -0.99
CA GLY A 176 14.01 7.95 -0.10
C GLY A 176 14.69 6.61 -0.36
N ALA A 177 14.13 5.74 -1.21
CA ALA A 177 14.79 4.50 -1.64
C ALA A 177 15.64 4.72 -2.90
N ALA A 178 16.66 3.89 -3.07
CA ALA A 178 17.42 3.80 -4.31
C ALA A 178 16.70 2.91 -5.34
N TRP A 179 16.54 3.46 -6.53
CA TRP A 179 15.92 2.83 -7.70
C TRP A 179 16.98 2.73 -8.80
N GLN A 180 17.39 1.50 -9.10
CA GLN A 180 18.38 1.25 -10.15
C GLN A 180 17.71 1.26 -11.52
N ILE A 181 18.36 1.88 -12.51
CA ILE A 181 17.93 1.77 -13.91
C ILE A 181 18.52 0.50 -14.49
N GLU A 182 17.68 -0.38 -15.02
CA GLU A 182 18.15 -1.55 -15.78
C GLU A 182 18.32 -1.22 -17.26
N TYR A 183 17.31 -0.60 -17.86
CA TYR A 183 17.31 -0.20 -19.26
C TYR A 183 16.59 1.13 -19.46
N LEU A 184 17.06 1.86 -20.47
CA LEU A 184 16.37 3.00 -21.05
C LEU A 184 15.85 2.57 -22.41
N ASP A 185 14.55 2.71 -22.66
CA ASP A 185 14.03 2.55 -24.01
C ASP A 185 14.15 3.91 -24.70
N VAL A 186 14.87 3.97 -25.82
CA VAL A 186 15.03 5.17 -26.65
C VAL A 186 14.62 4.81 -28.06
N ALA A 187 13.59 5.43 -28.61
CA ALA A 187 13.07 5.08 -29.94
C ALA A 187 12.75 3.58 -30.06
N ASP A 188 12.08 3.03 -29.04
CA ASP A 188 11.75 1.59 -28.91
C ASP A 188 12.97 0.65 -28.92
N THR A 189 14.18 1.20 -28.73
CA THR A 189 15.42 0.43 -28.62
C THR A 189 15.89 0.41 -27.17
N PRO A 190 16.00 -0.77 -26.53
CA PRO A 190 16.48 -0.87 -25.17
C PRO A 190 18.00 -0.63 -25.11
N VAL A 191 18.40 0.33 -24.29
CA VAL A 191 19.78 0.65 -23.95
C VAL A 191 20.06 0.09 -22.56
N ASP A 192 20.96 -0.89 -22.50
CA ASP A 192 21.41 -1.49 -21.25
C ASP A 192 22.22 -0.50 -20.40
N MET A 193 21.71 -0.18 -19.21
CA MET A 193 22.32 0.74 -18.26
C MET A 193 23.14 0.04 -17.17
N THR A 194 23.20 -1.29 -17.18
CA THR A 194 23.92 -2.09 -16.16
C THR A 194 25.44 -2.05 -16.31
N ALA A 195 25.95 -1.54 -17.43
CA ALA A 195 27.38 -1.39 -17.67
C ALA A 195 28.06 -0.43 -16.66
N GLY A 196 27.31 0.54 -16.14
CA GLY A 196 27.69 1.28 -14.93
C GLY A 196 27.24 0.50 -13.71
N LYS A 197 28.17 -0.14 -13.00
CA LYS A 197 27.85 -0.66 -11.65
C LYS A 197 27.35 0.54 -10.84
N GLU A 198 26.10 0.48 -10.36
CA GLU A 198 25.43 1.51 -9.56
C GLU A 198 24.89 2.74 -10.33
N VAL A 199 24.14 2.56 -11.43
CA VAL A 199 23.24 3.60 -11.94
C VAL A 199 21.95 3.61 -11.12
N TYR A 200 21.73 4.62 -10.28
CA TYR A 200 20.53 4.68 -9.44
C TYR A 200 20.03 6.10 -9.19
N PHE A 201 18.75 6.19 -8.89
CA PHE A 201 18.00 7.39 -8.56
C PHE A 201 17.42 7.25 -7.16
N VAL A 202 17.45 8.34 -6.39
CA VAL A 202 16.72 8.50 -5.14
C VAL A 202 15.83 9.71 -5.32
N PHE A 203 14.52 9.47 -5.29
CA PHE A 203 13.50 10.51 -5.36
C PHE A 203 13.17 10.97 -3.94
N HIS A 204 13.08 12.28 -3.73
CA HIS A 204 12.76 12.86 -2.43
C HIS A 204 11.38 13.51 -2.47
N ARG A 205 10.71 13.57 -1.30
CA ARG A 205 9.35 14.13 -1.18
C ARG A 205 9.29 15.63 -1.49
N ASP A 206 10.41 16.33 -1.33
CA ASP A 206 10.56 17.76 -1.67
C ASP A 206 10.76 18.00 -3.18
N GLY A 207 10.78 16.94 -3.98
CA GLY A 207 11.03 16.99 -5.41
C GLY A 207 12.51 16.99 -5.78
N THR A 208 13.43 16.89 -4.81
CA THR A 208 14.85 16.69 -5.11
C THR A 208 15.06 15.29 -5.68
N VAL A 209 15.99 15.17 -6.63
CA VAL A 209 16.50 13.89 -7.13
C VAL A 209 17.99 13.84 -6.86
N THR A 210 18.47 12.74 -6.30
CA THR A 210 19.90 12.48 -6.13
C THR A 210 20.24 11.11 -6.68
N GLY A 211 21.46 10.88 -7.12
CA GLY A 211 21.81 9.56 -7.60
C GLY A 211 23.24 9.44 -8.06
N LYS A 212 23.50 8.32 -8.74
CA LYS A 212 24.78 8.01 -9.37
C LYS A 212 24.53 7.56 -10.80
N GLY A 213 25.24 8.14 -11.75
CA GLY A 213 25.16 7.81 -13.18
C GLY A 213 26.05 6.64 -13.61
N GLY A 214 26.71 5.98 -12.66
CA GLY A 214 27.65 4.88 -12.87
C GLY A 214 29.06 5.18 -12.33
N CYS A 215 29.66 6.28 -12.73
CA CYS A 215 30.93 6.81 -12.25
C CYS A 215 30.75 7.95 -11.23
N ASN A 216 29.83 8.85 -11.53
CA ASN A 216 29.68 10.16 -10.91
C ASN A 216 28.31 10.32 -10.26
N GLY A 217 28.29 11.08 -9.17
CA GLY A 217 27.07 11.53 -8.55
C GLY A 217 26.37 12.58 -9.40
N PHE A 218 25.06 12.67 -9.25
CA PHE A 218 24.25 13.75 -9.80
C PHE A 218 23.18 14.21 -8.80
N LYS A 219 22.64 15.40 -9.07
CA LYS A 219 21.45 15.95 -8.42
C LYS A 219 20.53 16.56 -9.46
N GLY A 220 19.24 16.68 -9.16
CA GLY A 220 18.27 17.30 -10.05
C GLY A 220 16.94 17.50 -9.35
N ARG A 221 15.89 17.64 -10.14
CA ARG A 221 14.53 17.86 -9.65
C ARG A 221 13.55 16.96 -10.39
N ALA A 222 12.52 16.54 -9.68
CA ALA A 222 11.33 15.89 -10.20
C ALA A 222 10.08 16.60 -9.64
N ALA A 223 9.06 16.79 -10.47
CA ALA A 223 7.73 17.20 -10.02
C ALA A 223 6.78 16.01 -10.17
N PHE A 224 6.18 15.57 -9.06
CA PHE A 224 5.22 14.46 -9.04
C PHE A 224 3.81 15.01 -8.98
N ALA A 225 3.01 14.78 -10.03
CA ALA A 225 1.66 15.31 -10.16
C ALA A 225 0.71 14.21 -10.66
N GLY A 226 -0.20 13.76 -9.79
CA GLY A 226 -1.11 12.66 -10.12
C GLY A 226 -0.36 11.40 -10.55
N GLU A 227 -0.61 10.97 -11.80
CA GLU A 227 0.04 9.83 -12.46
C GLU A 227 1.26 10.21 -13.31
N HIS A 228 1.65 11.49 -13.28
CA HIS A 228 2.77 12.02 -14.04
C HIS A 228 3.95 12.38 -13.15
N VAL A 229 5.15 12.23 -13.72
CA VAL A 229 6.38 12.80 -13.18
C VAL A 229 7.06 13.62 -14.25
N THR A 230 7.39 14.86 -13.94
CA THR A 230 8.28 15.67 -14.77
C THR A 230 9.68 15.57 -14.21
N LEU A 231 10.61 14.95 -14.95
CA LEU A 231 12.03 14.98 -14.63
C LEU A 231 12.67 16.19 -15.31
N TYR A 232 13.44 16.94 -14.53
CA TYR A 232 14.20 18.10 -15.01
C TYR A 232 15.66 17.71 -15.26
N PRO A 233 16.41 18.51 -16.03
CA PRO A 233 17.83 18.27 -16.29
C PRO A 233 18.63 17.97 -15.02
N LEU A 234 19.49 16.97 -15.10
CA LEU A 234 20.31 16.52 -13.99
C LEU A 234 21.68 17.20 -14.04
N THR A 235 22.21 17.58 -12.88
CA THR A 235 23.52 18.21 -12.73
C THR A 235 24.49 17.24 -12.08
N ARG A 236 25.61 16.99 -12.76
CA ARG A 236 26.74 16.21 -12.23
C ARG A 236 27.30 16.88 -10.97
N THR A 237 27.55 16.10 -9.92
CA THR A 237 28.08 16.61 -8.64
C THR A 237 29.52 16.16 -8.35
N THR A 238 30.00 15.10 -9.00
CA THR A 238 31.39 14.64 -8.88
C THR A 238 32.03 14.51 -10.26
N HIS A 239 33.35 14.62 -10.34
CA HIS A 239 34.11 14.59 -11.60
C HIS A 239 35.23 13.54 -11.54
N ARG A 240 34.83 12.27 -11.52
CA ARG A 240 35.70 11.10 -11.58
C ARG A 240 35.89 10.66 -13.02
N THR A 241 37.04 10.04 -13.29
CA THR A 241 37.37 9.45 -14.58
C THR A 241 37.04 7.97 -14.58
N CYS A 242 36.21 7.53 -15.52
CA CYS A 242 35.89 6.12 -15.76
C CYS A 242 36.09 5.76 -17.25
N SER A 243 35.71 4.54 -17.64
CA SER A 243 35.79 4.12 -19.04
C SER A 243 34.94 5.02 -19.94
N ARG A 244 35.34 5.16 -21.21
CA ARG A 244 34.60 5.96 -22.21
C ARG A 244 33.13 5.55 -22.31
N LYS A 245 32.84 4.25 -22.22
CA LYS A 245 31.47 3.72 -22.26
C LYS A 245 30.62 4.27 -21.11
N ILE A 246 31.12 4.19 -19.87
CA ILE A 246 30.39 4.68 -18.68
C ILE A 246 30.19 6.19 -18.78
N MET A 247 31.24 6.94 -19.10
CA MET A 247 31.15 8.40 -19.22
C MET A 247 30.12 8.82 -20.30
N SER A 248 30.10 8.15 -21.45
CA SER A 248 29.13 8.42 -22.51
C SER A 248 27.68 8.11 -22.10
N GLN A 249 27.45 7.05 -21.32
CA GLN A 249 26.12 6.74 -20.78
C GLN A 249 25.68 7.77 -19.75
N GLU A 250 26.60 8.24 -18.89
CA GLU A 250 26.33 9.33 -17.95
C GLU A 250 25.93 10.61 -18.66
N ASP A 251 26.69 11.01 -19.68
CA ASP A 251 26.40 12.24 -20.41
C ASP A 251 25.01 12.17 -21.05
N GLY A 252 24.66 11.05 -21.71
CA GLY A 252 23.33 10.86 -22.27
C GLY A 252 22.20 10.87 -21.22
N LEU A 253 22.43 10.35 -20.02
CA LEU A 253 21.46 10.38 -18.92
C LEU A 253 21.23 11.79 -18.36
N LEU A 254 22.29 12.60 -18.29
CA LEU A 254 22.23 13.94 -17.70
C LEU A 254 21.77 15.01 -18.70
N ASP A 255 22.07 14.83 -19.99
CA ASP A 255 21.77 15.76 -21.08
C ASP A 255 20.36 15.52 -21.65
N GLN A 256 19.34 15.73 -20.81
CA GLN A 256 17.94 15.60 -21.18
C GLN A 256 17.18 16.87 -20.82
N ASP A 257 16.39 17.38 -21.76
CA ASP A 257 15.42 18.44 -21.49
C ASP A 257 14.35 17.99 -20.47
N PRO A 258 13.66 18.93 -19.81
CA PRO A 258 12.53 18.58 -18.96
C PRO A 258 11.52 17.73 -19.73
N ARG A 259 11.20 16.55 -19.20
CA ARG A 259 10.25 15.61 -19.81
C ARG A 259 9.25 15.13 -18.79
N THR A 260 8.00 15.00 -19.22
CA THR A 260 6.90 14.49 -18.41
C THR A 260 6.56 13.07 -18.84
N PHE A 261 6.56 12.17 -17.87
CA PHE A 261 6.32 10.75 -18.06
C PHE A 261 5.02 10.36 -17.37
N SER A 262 4.26 9.47 -17.99
CA SER A 262 3.26 8.67 -17.29
C SER A 262 3.95 7.56 -16.52
N VAL A 263 3.43 7.23 -15.35
CA VAL A 263 4.02 6.18 -14.52
C VAL A 263 3.21 4.91 -14.52
N VAL A 264 3.91 3.81 -14.78
CA VAL A 264 3.37 2.46 -14.72
C VAL A 264 4.01 1.79 -13.51
N ALA A 265 3.23 1.67 -12.43
CA ALA A 265 3.67 0.96 -11.24
C ALA A 265 3.40 -0.54 -11.40
N SER A 266 4.43 -1.32 -11.15
CA SER A 266 4.37 -2.77 -11.02
C SER A 266 5.32 -3.19 -9.87
N ARG A 267 5.98 -4.35 -9.97
CA ARG A 267 7.10 -4.68 -9.06
C ARG A 267 8.26 -3.72 -9.24
N ASP A 268 8.35 -3.20 -10.45
CA ASP A 268 9.27 -2.18 -10.93
C ASP A 268 8.47 -0.91 -11.23
N ILE A 269 9.16 0.21 -11.43
CA ILE A 269 8.53 1.46 -11.85
C ILE A 269 9.02 1.78 -13.24
N THR A 270 8.09 2.02 -14.16
CA THR A 270 8.44 2.54 -15.48
C THR A 270 7.91 3.95 -15.64
N PHE A 271 8.78 4.87 -16.03
CA PHE A 271 8.40 6.21 -16.48
C PHE A 271 8.37 6.20 -18.00
N VAL A 272 7.21 6.38 -18.62
CA VAL A 272 7.01 6.32 -20.07
C VAL A 272 6.62 7.69 -20.61
N ASP A 273 7.40 8.20 -21.57
CA ASP A 273 7.04 9.38 -22.35
C ASP A 273 5.97 8.96 -23.36
N ARG A 274 4.74 9.45 -23.17
CA ARG A 274 3.59 9.15 -24.05
C ARG A 274 3.29 10.30 -25.02
N THR A 275 4.24 11.21 -25.21
CA THR A 275 4.07 12.32 -26.16
C THR A 275 3.87 11.77 -27.58
N PRO A 276 2.72 12.00 -28.23
CA PRO A 276 2.47 11.47 -29.56
C PRO A 276 3.49 11.96 -30.58
N GLY A 277 4.05 11.04 -31.37
CA GLY A 277 4.97 11.36 -32.48
C GLY A 277 6.44 11.56 -32.08
N LEU A 278 6.81 11.33 -30.82
CA LEU A 278 8.20 11.16 -30.43
C LEU A 278 8.53 9.67 -30.33
N ASP A 279 9.68 9.30 -30.88
CA ASP A 279 10.36 8.04 -30.63
C ASP A 279 10.48 7.85 -29.10
N GLY A 280 9.72 6.88 -28.56
CA GLY A 280 9.41 6.81 -27.13
C GLY A 280 10.64 6.75 -26.22
N LEU A 281 10.59 7.46 -25.09
CA LEU A 281 11.57 7.39 -24.02
C LEU A 281 10.93 6.71 -22.80
N ALA A 282 11.55 5.63 -22.31
CA ALA A 282 11.15 5.01 -21.05
C ALA A 282 12.32 4.73 -20.11
N TYR A 283 12.11 5.01 -18.83
CA TYR A 283 13.03 4.64 -17.75
C TYR A 283 12.45 3.45 -17.00
N ASN A 284 13.20 2.36 -16.93
CA ASN A 284 12.78 1.15 -16.23
C ASN A 284 13.60 0.97 -14.97
N PHE A 285 12.92 1.10 -13.83
CA PHE A 285 13.53 1.13 -12.50
C PHE A 285 13.21 -0.13 -11.72
N ILE A 286 14.23 -0.78 -11.18
CA ILE A 286 14.09 -1.80 -10.14
C ILE A 286 14.44 -1.21 -8.78
N ARG A 287 13.74 -1.65 -7.74
CA ARG A 287 14.10 -1.25 -6.37
C ARG A 287 15.37 -1.96 -5.94
N VAL A 288 16.37 -1.20 -5.47
CA VAL A 288 17.54 -1.79 -4.80
C VAL A 288 17.08 -2.36 -3.46
N ARG A 289 17.35 -3.66 -3.24
CA ARG A 289 16.99 -4.37 -2.01
C ARG A 289 17.90 -4.00 -0.84
#